data_AF-S2YP61-F1
#
_entry.id   AF-S2YP61-F1
#
_cell.length_a   1.000
_cell.length_b   1.000
_cell.length_c   1.000
_cell.angle_alpha   90.00
_cell.angle_beta   90.00
_cell.angle_gamma   90.00
#
_symmetry.space_group_name_H-M   'P 1'
#
loop_
_entity.id
_entity.type
_entity.pdbx_description
1 polymer ?
#
loop_
_entity_poly.entity_id
_entity_poly.type
_entity_poly.pdbx_seq_one_letter_code
_entity_poly.pdbx_strand_id
1 'polypeptide(L)' 'MPADKQKLAAQWKTWESHQRLTGPHAVPDYANPVQMNRLTWYETHNWTKPYPGDSRIYAPNDVPGAYLPSPESDG' A
#
# COMPACT_ATOMS: atom_id res chain seq x y z
N MET A 1 7.58 -12.49 10.08
CA MET A 1 6.57 -11.47 10.42
C MET A 1 5.87 -11.81 11.74
N PRO A 2 5.63 -10.83 12.64
CA PRO A 2 4.88 -11.03 13.90
C PRO A 2 3.43 -11.49 13.70
N ALA A 3 2.87 -12.27 14.63
CA ALA A 3 1.51 -12.81 14.52
C ALA A 3 0.44 -11.71 14.46
N ASP A 4 0.60 -10.66 15.27
CA ASP A 4 -0.24 -9.46 15.32
C ASP A 4 -0.18 -8.61 14.04
N LYS A 5 0.79 -8.86 13.15
CA LYS A 5 0.94 -8.17 11.85
C LYS A 5 0.39 -8.97 10.68
N GLN A 6 0.02 -10.25 10.87
CA GLN A 6 -0.58 -11.08 9.81
C GLN A 6 -1.85 -10.45 9.21
N LYS A 7 -2.73 -9.93 10.07
CA LYS A 7 -3.96 -9.25 9.62
C LYS A 7 -3.66 -7.98 8.84
N LEU A 8 -2.57 -7.29 9.16
CA LEU A 8 -2.16 -6.07 8.48
C LEU A 8 -1.56 -6.38 7.12
N ALA A 9 -0.68 -7.37 7.04
CA ALA A 9 -0.13 -7.85 5.77
C ALA A 9 -1.22 -8.38 4.83
N ALA A 10 -2.24 -9.05 5.35
CA ALA A 10 -3.39 -9.49 4.55
C ALA A 10 -4.14 -8.30 3.91
N GLN A 11 -4.35 -7.20 4.65
CA GLN A 11 -4.98 -6.00 4.10
C GLN A 11 -4.15 -5.38 2.97
N TRP A 12 -2.83 -5.35 3.14
CA TRP A 12 -1.92 -4.87 2.11
C TRP A 12 -1.90 -5.77 0.87
N LYS A 13 -1.97 -7.10 1.03
CA LYS A 13 -2.14 -8.03 -0.11
C LYS A 13 -3.46 -7.81 -0.84
N THR A 14 -4.55 -7.57 -0.13
CA THR A 14 -5.84 -7.23 -0.75
C THR A 14 -5.74 -5.91 -1.53
N TRP A 15 -5.12 -4.89 -0.94
CA TRP A 15 -4.88 -3.62 -1.64
C TRP A 15 -4.01 -3.83 -2.89
N GLU A 16 -2.90 -4.56 -2.78
CA GLU A 16 -1.97 -4.88 -3.88
C GLU A 16 -2.68 -5.62 -5.01
N SER A 17 -3.57 -6.56 -4.69
CA SER A 17 -4.35 -7.33 -5.67
C SER A 17 -5.32 -6.46 -6.49
N HIS A 18 -5.71 -5.30 -5.97
CA HIS A 18 -6.51 -4.32 -6.71
C HIS A 18 -5.64 -3.35 -7.53
N GLN A 19 -4.32 -3.36 -7.31
CA GLN A 19 -3.39 -2.55 -8.08
C GLN A 19 -3.08 -3.24 -9.41
N ARG A 20 -3.04 -2.45 -10.48
CA ARG A 20 -2.74 -2.93 -11.84
C ARG A 20 -1.22 -2.96 -12.09
N LEU A 21 -0.49 -3.70 -11.25
CA LEU A 21 0.98 -3.69 -11.25
C LEU A 21 1.60 -4.59 -12.32
N THR A 22 0.92 -5.67 -12.71
CA THR A 22 1.43 -6.67 -13.64
C THR A 22 0.34 -7.18 -14.59
N GLY A 23 0.74 -7.84 -15.68
CA GLY A 23 -0.16 -8.42 -16.67
C GLY A 23 -0.59 -7.46 -17.79
N PRO A 24 -1.48 -7.91 -18.71
CA PRO A 24 -1.87 -7.14 -19.90
C PRO A 24 -2.69 -5.88 -19.59
N HIS A 25 -3.19 -5.77 -18.36
CA HIS A 25 -3.93 -4.60 -17.87
C HIS A 25 -3.11 -3.74 -16.92
N ALA A 26 -1.78 -3.92 -16.87
CA ALA A 26 -0.93 -3.08 -16.05
C ALA A 26 -1.07 -1.61 -16.48
N VAL A 27 -1.30 -0.73 -15.50
CA VAL A 27 -1.43 0.71 -15.74
C VAL A 27 -0.31 1.41 -14.96
N PRO A 28 0.65 2.05 -15.65
CA PRO A 28 1.70 2.80 -14.97
C PRO A 28 1.07 3.91 -14.13
N ASP A 29 1.68 4.17 -12.96
CA ASP A 29 1.26 5.23 -12.04
C ASP A 29 -0.17 5.11 -11.48
N TYR A 30 -0.84 3.96 -11.67
CA TYR A 30 -2.17 3.69 -11.11
C TYR A 30 -2.14 3.54 -9.58
N ALA A 31 -1.13 2.85 -9.07
CA ALA A 31 -0.97 2.65 -7.64
C ALA A 31 -0.39 3.91 -6.99
N ASN A 32 -0.98 4.33 -5.87
CA ASN A 32 -0.49 5.47 -5.12
C ASN A 32 0.97 5.23 -4.67
N PRO A 33 1.93 6.08 -5.08
CA PRO A 33 3.34 5.89 -4.77
C PRO A 33 3.60 5.94 -3.25
N VAL A 34 2.81 6.71 -2.50
CA VAL A 34 2.91 6.86 -1.04
C VAL A 34 2.56 5.54 -0.32
N GLN A 35 1.58 4.80 -0.86
CA GLN A 35 1.23 3.47 -0.38
C GLN A 35 2.27 2.43 -0.82
N MET A 36 2.73 2.48 -2.07
CA MET A 36 3.74 1.55 -2.58
C MET A 36 5.06 1.62 -1.79
N ASN A 37 5.54 2.83 -1.51
CA ASN A 37 6.76 3.03 -0.71
C ASN A 37 6.67 2.41 0.68
N ARG A 38 5.49 2.47 1.31
CA ARG A 38 5.22 1.88 2.62
C ARG A 38 5.15 0.36 2.54
N LEU A 39 4.45 -0.18 1.54
CA LEU A 39 4.39 -1.63 1.31
C LEU A 39 5.80 -2.22 1.22
N THR A 40 6.64 -1.69 0.32
CA THR A 40 8.02 -2.14 0.13
C THR A 40 8.83 -2.04 1.42
N TRP A 41 8.70 -0.95 2.17
CA TRP A 41 9.38 -0.79 3.45
C TRP A 41 8.93 -1.82 4.49
N TYR A 42 7.63 -2.04 4.64
CA TYR A 42 7.07 -2.99 5.60
C TYR A 42 7.48 -4.42 5.28
N GLU A 43 7.47 -4.82 4.01
CA GLU A 43 7.93 -6.14 3.58
C GLU A 43 9.41 -6.34 3.86
N THR A 44 10.24 -5.37 3.48
CA THR A 44 11.70 -5.38 3.73
C THR A 44 12.00 -5.49 5.23
N HIS A 45 11.21 -4.82 6.06
CA HIS A 45 11.38 -4.80 7.51
C HIS A 45 10.53 -5.83 8.24
N ASN A 46 9.97 -6.81 7.54
CA ASN A 46 9.18 -7.90 8.13
C ASN A 46 8.04 -7.41 9.04
N TRP A 47 7.46 -6.24 8.75
CA TRP A 47 6.40 -5.59 9.51
C TRP A 47 6.78 -5.25 10.95
N THR A 48 8.08 -5.05 11.22
CA THR A 48 8.60 -4.73 12.56
C THR A 48 8.91 -3.25 12.75
N LYS A 49 9.01 -2.48 11.66
CA LYS A 49 9.33 -1.05 11.71
C LYS A 49 8.29 -0.23 10.96
N PRO A 50 7.78 0.88 11.55
CA PRO A 50 7.01 1.87 10.80
C PRO A 50 7.88 2.52 9.72
N TYR A 51 7.24 3.09 8.70
CA TYR A 51 7.93 3.87 7.68
C TYR A 51 8.49 5.14 8.31
N PRO A 52 9.66 5.66 7.86
CA PRO A 52 10.22 6.89 8.43
C PRO A 52 9.20 8.04 8.39
N GLY A 53 8.89 8.61 9.56
CA GLY A 53 7.88 9.66 9.71
C GLY A 53 6.48 9.16 10.10
N ASP A 54 6.20 7.86 9.98
CA ASP A 54 4.94 7.27 10.46
C ASP A 54 5.02 6.95 11.95
N SER A 55 3.97 7.27 12.71
CA SER A 55 3.90 6.96 14.15
C SER A 55 3.67 5.47 14.43
N ARG A 56 3.16 4.72 13.44
CA ARG A 56 2.87 3.28 13.52
C ARG A 56 2.87 2.67 12.11
N ILE A 57 2.89 1.34 12.03
CA ILE A 57 2.64 0.66 10.75
C ILE A 57 1.15 0.82 10.43
N TYR A 58 0.85 1.50 9.32
CA TYR A 58 -0.51 1.78 8.89
C TYR A 58 -1.09 0.65 8.02
N ALA A 59 -2.41 0.50 8.06
CA ALA A 59 -3.15 -0.22 7.03
C ALA A 59 -3.17 0.63 5.74
N PRO A 60 -3.39 0.03 4.55
CA PRO A 60 -3.35 0.78 3.29
C PRO A 60 -4.28 2.01 3.31
N ASN A 61 -5.48 1.89 3.89
CA ASN A 61 -6.45 2.98 3.97
C ASN A 61 -6.15 4.03 5.06
N ASP A 62 -5.28 3.71 6.03
CA ASP A 62 -4.86 4.64 7.09
C ASP A 62 -3.62 5.46 6.71
N VAL A 63 -3.01 5.18 5.55
CA VAL A 63 -1.81 5.90 5.10
C VAL A 63 -2.18 7.37 4.84
N PRO A 64 -1.51 8.35 5.48
CA PRO A 64 -1.72 9.76 5.19
C PRO A 64 -1.42 10.03 3.72
N GLY A 65 -2.38 10.60 3.00
CA GLY A 65 -2.25 10.80 1.54
C GLY A 65 -2.58 9.56 0.68
N ALA A 66 -3.13 8.49 1.26
CA ALA A 66 -3.71 7.36 0.50
C ALA A 66 -4.91 7.78 -0.35
N TYR A 67 -5.58 8.87 0.02
CA TYR A 67 -6.66 9.46 -0.77
C TYR A 67 -6.05 10.19 -1.98
N LEU A 68 -5.84 9.44 -3.05
CA LEU A 68 -5.96 9.99 -4.39
C LEU A 68 -7.43 9.76 -4.75
N PRO A 69 -8.28 10.80 -4.89
CA PRO A 69 -9.48 10.57 -5.68
C PRO A 69 -8.98 10.01 -7.02
N SER A 70 -9.53 8.88 -7.46
CA SER A 70 -9.36 8.44 -8.84
C SER A 70 -9.57 9.67 -9.73
N PRO A 71 -8.76 9.93 -10.76
CA PRO A 71 -9.21 10.78 -11.84
C PRO A 71 -10.36 10.05 -12.57
N GLU A 72 -11.53 10.04 -11.94
CA GLU A 72 -12.82 9.92 -12.61
C GLU A 72 -13.26 11.33 -13.01
N SER A 73 -12.54 11.90 -13.97
CA SER A 73 -12.91 13.06 -14.80
C SER A 73 -11.85 13.05 -15.91
N ASP A 74 -12.15 12.78 -17.18
CA ASP A 74 -13.11 13.46 -18.05
C ASP A 74 -13.26 12.67 -19.37
N GLY A 75 -14.50 12.53 -19.89
CA GLY A 75 -14.79 12.06 -21.26
C GLY A 75 -15.95 11.09 -21.42
#